data_AF-A0A7V9IM88-F1
#
_entry.id   AF-A0A7V9IM88-F1
#
_cell.length_a   1.000
_cell.length_b   1.000
_cell.length_c   1.000
_cell.angle_alpha   90.00
_cell.angle_beta   90.00
_cell.angle_gamma   90.00
#
_symmetry.space_group_name_H-M   'P 1'
#
loop_
_entity.id
_entity.type
_entity.pdbx_description
1 polymer ?
#
loop_
_entity_poly.entity_id
_entity_poly.type
_entity_poly.pdbx_seq_one_letter_code
_entity_poly.pdbx_strand_id
1 'polypeptide(L)'
;PAWRVSYRLVGEQDAPGARRALLQGWAIFDNPFDEPLDEVRVVLVAGMPVSFVYDLYNPFTPERPHVNEEARVAAAPIEMERGRAAAKSAPLTARRMHMMAQSAASDEQMEAMAAPAYAMRDALAGGTEVDTVGEAAGDLFEYRIAQPVTVGRGEAAMVPILQTEVPYRKQWIFNGRKQPRHPSVVLRFDNDSDLTLERGPVAVQEDERYSGEAIFPFTRPGAEVLLAVAVDLGVTVREQRDTRRETRGITLERGFLLFQDYTTRTTTYEVQNSNAEPLSLLIEQPRDDTFEPLAMAEPEEVTEQHCRWRVEIPAGPDGHATFIVRERRLDRRHEQLASLTWEKLRQYLNKQWLDEALAGPLRAFLELQTEQATLHERLEALDQERARLHATQEQARKNMGGLREGGQEGELRARYVRQLGESEERLAALEAERARLQDDQARVAEVIKAQVEGLGG
;
A
#
# COMPACT_ATOMS: atom_id res chain seq x y z
N PRO A 1 1.15 -20.54 -34.86
CA PRO A 1 2.51 -20.21 -34.34
C PRO A 1 2.41 -19.13 -33.26
N ALA A 2 3.12 -19.31 -32.14
CA ALA A 2 3.35 -18.24 -31.17
C ALA A 2 4.62 -17.47 -31.58
N TRP A 3 4.70 -16.20 -31.20
CA TRP A 3 5.88 -15.37 -31.45
C TRP A 3 6.30 -14.64 -30.17
N ARG A 4 7.57 -14.22 -30.12
CA ARG A 4 8.23 -13.58 -28.98
C ARG A 4 9.00 -12.36 -29.47
N VAL A 5 9.13 -11.34 -28.64
CA VAL A 5 10.05 -10.22 -28.86
C VAL A 5 11.33 -10.40 -28.06
N SER A 6 12.44 -9.88 -28.59
CA SER A 6 13.69 -9.64 -27.87
C SER A 6 14.27 -8.30 -28.32
N TYR A 7 14.92 -7.57 -27.42
CA TYR A 7 15.48 -6.25 -27.70
C TYR A 7 16.96 -6.15 -27.32
N ARG A 8 17.65 -5.20 -27.93
CA ARG A 8 18.99 -4.73 -27.55
C ARG A 8 18.97 -3.21 -27.50
N LEU A 9 19.53 -2.63 -26.45
CA LEU A 9 19.73 -1.20 -26.30
C LEU A 9 21.23 -0.93 -26.16
N VAL A 10 21.81 -0.20 -27.12
CA VAL A 10 23.23 0.20 -27.11
C VAL A 10 23.29 1.72 -26.93
N GLY A 11 23.55 2.14 -25.70
CA GLY A 11 23.72 3.53 -25.31
C GLY A 11 25.16 4.02 -25.47
N GLU A 12 25.33 5.23 -25.99
CA GLU A 12 26.60 5.93 -26.04
C GLU A 12 26.42 7.37 -25.52
N GLN A 13 27.44 7.90 -24.85
CA GLN A 13 27.45 9.30 -24.42
C GLN A 13 28.01 10.22 -25.54
N ASP A 14 27.12 10.78 -26.36
CA ASP A 14 27.50 11.71 -27.43
C ASP A 14 28.13 13.03 -26.91
N ALA A 15 27.69 13.50 -25.73
CA ALA A 15 28.21 14.72 -25.10
C ALA A 15 27.93 14.74 -23.58
N PRO A 16 28.57 15.64 -22.79
CA PRO A 16 28.20 15.87 -21.41
C PRO A 16 26.71 16.21 -21.25
N GLY A 17 25.94 15.31 -20.64
CA GLY A 17 24.50 15.46 -20.41
C GLY A 17 23.57 15.05 -21.57
N ALA A 18 24.09 14.66 -22.74
CA ALA A 18 23.30 14.14 -23.85
C ALA A 18 23.68 12.68 -24.14
N ARG A 19 22.72 11.77 -23.99
CA ARG A 19 22.88 10.34 -24.28
C ARG A 19 21.84 9.89 -25.29
N ARG A 20 22.27 9.10 -26.28
CA ARG A 20 21.38 8.43 -27.25
C ARG A 20 21.67 6.94 -27.22
N ALA A 21 20.63 6.15 -27.41
CA ALA A 21 20.77 4.71 -27.55
C ALA A 21 20.16 4.22 -28.86
N LEU A 22 20.84 3.30 -29.51
CA LEU A 22 20.27 2.50 -30.59
C LEU A 22 19.43 1.38 -29.96
N LEU A 23 18.12 1.48 -30.09
CA LEU A 23 17.16 0.46 -29.72
C LEU A 23 16.86 -0.42 -30.93
N GLN A 24 17.20 -1.70 -30.82
CA GLN A 24 16.90 -2.73 -31.80
C GLN A 24 15.93 -3.75 -31.21
N GLY A 25 15.02 -4.26 -32.03
CA GLY A 25 14.06 -5.28 -31.66
C GLY A 25 13.94 -6.35 -32.73
N TRP A 26 13.80 -7.60 -32.29
CA TRP A 26 13.57 -8.75 -33.15
C TRP A 26 12.32 -9.50 -32.73
N ALA A 27 11.53 -9.91 -33.72
CA ALA A 27 10.52 -10.93 -33.57
C ALA A 27 11.14 -12.31 -33.78
N ILE A 28 10.83 -13.23 -32.88
CA ILE A 28 11.23 -14.63 -32.94
C ILE A 28 9.96 -15.46 -33.05
N PHE A 29 9.80 -16.19 -34.14
CA PHE A 29 8.69 -17.13 -34.30
C PHE A 29 9.19 -18.49 -34.75
N ASP A 30 8.58 -19.53 -34.18
CA ASP A 30 8.93 -20.92 -34.45
C ASP A 30 8.04 -21.44 -35.59
N ASN A 31 8.58 -22.24 -36.52
CA ASN A 31 7.80 -22.94 -37.55
C ASN A 31 7.24 -24.27 -36.99
N PRO A 32 5.93 -24.39 -36.69
CA PRO A 32 5.34 -25.60 -36.13
C PRO A 32 4.93 -26.63 -37.20
N PHE A 33 5.06 -26.31 -38.49
CA PHE A 33 4.60 -27.15 -39.58
C PHE A 33 5.66 -28.20 -39.96
N ASP A 34 5.21 -29.32 -40.54
CA ASP A 34 6.09 -30.39 -41.05
C ASP A 34 6.64 -30.08 -42.47
N GLU A 35 6.54 -28.82 -42.90
CA GLU A 35 7.03 -28.30 -44.18
C GLU A 35 7.82 -27.00 -43.97
N PRO A 36 8.81 -26.70 -44.83
CA PRO A 36 9.49 -25.41 -44.82
C PRO A 36 8.52 -24.29 -45.25
N LEU A 37 8.68 -23.12 -44.65
CA LEU A 37 8.00 -21.91 -45.08
C LEU A 37 8.95 -21.13 -45.99
N ASP A 38 8.73 -21.16 -47.30
CA ASP A 38 9.59 -20.48 -48.28
C ASP A 38 8.99 -19.13 -48.70
N GLU A 39 9.77 -18.04 -48.57
CA GLU A 39 9.44 -16.66 -48.97
C GLU A 39 8.04 -16.18 -48.48
N VAL A 40 7.65 -16.55 -47.26
CA VAL A 40 6.33 -16.18 -46.73
C VAL A 40 6.30 -14.73 -46.26
N ARG A 41 5.16 -14.05 -46.46
CA ARG A 41 4.87 -12.75 -45.86
C ARG A 41 4.39 -12.95 -44.43
N VAL A 42 5.08 -12.34 -43.48
CA VAL A 42 4.81 -12.47 -42.05
C VAL A 42 4.07 -11.22 -41.55
N VAL A 43 2.96 -11.45 -40.86
CA VAL A 43 2.25 -10.42 -40.07
C VAL A 43 2.20 -10.91 -38.62
N LEU A 44 2.71 -10.10 -37.71
CA LEU A 44 2.76 -10.43 -36.28
C LEU A 44 1.75 -9.56 -35.54
N VAL A 45 0.94 -10.18 -34.69
CA VAL A 45 -0.14 -9.49 -33.97
C VAL A 45 0.24 -9.31 -32.51
N ALA A 46 0.19 -8.07 -32.05
CA ALA A 46 0.44 -7.58 -30.70
C ALA A 46 -0.87 -7.13 -30.02
N GLY A 47 -0.88 -7.12 -28.69
CA GLY A 47 -2.05 -6.75 -27.87
C GLY A 47 -2.78 -7.91 -27.19
N MET A 48 -2.09 -9.02 -26.88
CA MET A 48 -2.66 -10.20 -26.19
C MET A 48 -3.95 -10.78 -26.82
N PRO A 49 -3.94 -11.19 -28.10
CA PRO A 49 -5.09 -11.85 -28.71
C PRO A 49 -5.45 -13.15 -27.98
N VAL A 50 -6.75 -13.37 -27.73
CA VAL A 50 -7.24 -14.60 -27.10
C VAL A 50 -6.96 -15.78 -28.02
N SER A 51 -6.15 -16.72 -27.54
CA SER A 51 -5.77 -17.95 -28.24
C SER A 51 -5.95 -19.14 -27.30
N PHE A 52 -6.39 -20.26 -27.85
CA PHE A 52 -6.70 -21.48 -27.09
C PHE A 52 -6.19 -22.71 -27.83
N VAL A 53 -5.72 -23.70 -27.07
CA VAL A 53 -5.45 -25.05 -27.60
C VAL A 53 -6.73 -25.86 -27.49
N TYR A 54 -7.23 -26.36 -28.63
CA TYR A 54 -8.41 -27.23 -28.67
C TYR A 54 -7.97 -28.64 -29.08
N ASP A 55 -8.15 -29.61 -28.19
CA ASP A 55 -7.85 -31.01 -28.48
C ASP A 55 -8.94 -31.59 -29.39
N LEU A 56 -8.60 -31.75 -30.67
CA LEU A 56 -9.46 -32.37 -31.68
C LEU A 56 -9.24 -33.89 -31.81
N TYR A 57 -8.21 -34.44 -31.14
CA TYR A 57 -7.79 -35.82 -31.32
C TYR A 57 -8.42 -36.75 -30.28
N ASN A 58 -8.49 -36.31 -29.02
CA ASN A 58 -9.26 -37.01 -28.01
C ASN A 58 -10.76 -36.69 -28.21
N PRO A 59 -11.64 -37.69 -28.38
CA PRO A 59 -13.07 -37.45 -28.48
C PRO A 59 -13.59 -36.91 -27.14
N PHE A 60 -13.81 -35.60 -27.07
CA PHE A 60 -14.44 -34.95 -25.93
C PHE A 60 -15.85 -35.53 -25.75
N THR A 61 -15.98 -36.46 -24.80
CA THR A 61 -17.27 -36.96 -24.35
C THR A 61 -17.70 -36.04 -23.22
N PRO A 62 -18.61 -35.07 -23.44
CA PRO A 62 -19.13 -34.26 -22.35
C PRO A 62 -19.77 -35.19 -21.32
N GLU A 63 -19.49 -34.95 -20.03
CA GLU A 63 -20.26 -35.59 -18.97
C GLU A 63 -21.73 -35.28 -19.20
N ARG A 64 -22.57 -36.32 -19.27
CA ARG A 64 -24.01 -36.13 -19.43
C ARG A 64 -24.55 -35.59 -18.11
N PRO A 65 -25.08 -34.35 -18.06
CA PRO A 65 -25.69 -33.85 -16.84
C PRO A 65 -26.90 -34.71 -16.50
N HIS A 66 -26.98 -35.15 -15.25
CA HIS A 66 -28.22 -35.70 -14.72
C HIS A 66 -29.21 -34.55 -14.51
N VAL A 67 -30.29 -34.56 -15.29
CA VAL A 67 -31.39 -33.60 -15.15
C VAL A 67 -32.18 -33.95 -13.88
N ASN A 68 -31.96 -33.17 -12.82
CA ASN A 68 -32.87 -33.04 -11.70
C ASN A 68 -33.67 -31.74 -11.88
N GLU A 69 -34.93 -31.75 -11.44
CA GLU A 69 -35.94 -30.74 -11.80
C GLU A 69 -35.58 -29.30 -11.36
N GLU A 70 -35.87 -28.32 -12.22
CA GLU A 70 -35.52 -26.91 -11.99
C GLU A 70 -36.46 -26.18 -11.02
N ALA A 71 -35.88 -25.32 -10.17
CA ALA A 71 -36.60 -24.31 -9.41
C ALA A 71 -36.00 -22.90 -9.55
N ARG A 72 -36.32 -22.27 -10.70
CA ARG A 72 -36.60 -20.83 -10.93
C ARG A 72 -35.61 -19.72 -10.46
N VAL A 73 -35.12 -18.97 -11.47
CA VAL A 73 -35.14 -17.48 -11.61
C VAL A 73 -34.45 -16.63 -10.53
N ALA A 74 -33.64 -15.58 -10.77
CA ALA A 74 -32.86 -15.03 -11.87
C ALA A 74 -32.25 -13.69 -11.37
N ALA A 75 -31.00 -13.39 -11.77
CA ALA A 75 -30.46 -12.06 -12.08
C ALA A 75 -30.33 -10.99 -10.94
N ALA A 76 -29.51 -9.93 -11.02
CA ALA A 76 -28.84 -9.32 -12.18
C ALA A 76 -27.47 -8.63 -11.79
N PRO A 77 -26.95 -7.52 -12.38
CA PRO A 77 -25.53 -7.40 -12.73
C PRO A 77 -24.75 -6.25 -12.04
N ILE A 78 -23.42 -6.20 -12.21
CA ILE A 78 -22.62 -4.96 -12.05
C ILE A 78 -21.49 -4.91 -13.10
N GLU A 79 -21.54 -3.93 -14.01
CA GLU A 79 -20.39 -3.37 -14.73
C GLU A 79 -19.89 -2.12 -14.00
N MET A 80 -18.59 -1.79 -14.08
CA MET A 80 -17.99 -0.43 -14.15
C MET A 80 -16.47 -0.60 -14.42
N GLU A 81 -15.69 0.40 -14.85
CA GLU A 81 -15.78 1.35 -15.97
C GLU A 81 -14.31 1.81 -16.20
N ARG A 82 -13.89 2.25 -17.39
CA ARG A 82 -12.57 2.91 -17.56
C ARG A 82 -12.67 4.21 -18.36
N GLY A 83 -12.37 5.31 -17.68
CA GLY A 83 -12.33 6.66 -18.25
C GLY A 83 -11.14 6.93 -19.18
N ARG A 84 -11.31 7.94 -20.04
CA ARG A 84 -10.34 8.46 -21.02
C ARG A 84 -9.59 9.69 -20.51
N ALA A 85 -8.44 9.98 -21.11
CA ALA A 85 -8.01 11.26 -21.70
C ALA A 85 -6.47 11.32 -21.81
N ALA A 86 -5.82 12.13 -22.65
CA ALA A 86 -6.18 12.74 -23.94
C ALA A 86 -4.86 13.04 -24.68
N ALA A 87 -4.91 13.40 -25.97
CA ALA A 87 -3.73 13.45 -26.83
C ALA A 87 -2.88 14.74 -26.71
N LYS A 88 -1.56 14.54 -26.83
CA LYS A 88 -0.57 15.29 -27.64
C LYS A 88 -0.77 16.80 -27.86
N SER A 89 0.34 17.55 -27.71
CA SER A 89 0.86 18.34 -28.84
C SER A 89 2.37 18.61 -28.72
N ALA A 90 3.12 18.16 -29.73
CA ALA A 90 4.44 18.69 -30.11
C ALA A 90 4.18 20.01 -30.95
N PRO A 91 4.96 20.47 -31.97
CA PRO A 91 6.13 19.88 -32.66
C PRO A 91 7.18 20.91 -33.20
N LEU A 92 8.03 20.45 -34.13
CA LEU A 92 8.75 21.20 -35.21
C LEU A 92 10.06 21.95 -34.80
N THR A 93 11.12 22.04 -35.63
CA THR A 93 11.37 21.52 -37.00
C THR A 93 12.87 21.41 -37.34
N ALA A 94 13.17 20.78 -38.48
CA ALA A 94 14.49 20.38 -38.97
C ALA A 94 15.26 21.43 -39.84
N ARG A 95 16.61 21.26 -39.91
CA ARG A 95 17.55 21.62 -41.03
C ARG A 95 17.75 23.15 -41.30
N ARG A 96 18.86 23.67 -41.88
CA ARG A 96 19.99 23.11 -42.69
C ARG A 96 21.25 24.03 -42.67
N MET A 97 22.36 23.55 -43.26
CA MET A 97 23.73 24.11 -43.49
C MET A 97 23.79 25.55 -44.13
N HIS A 98 24.91 26.31 -44.29
CA HIS A 98 26.34 25.97 -44.56
C HIS A 98 27.30 27.22 -44.56
N MET A 99 28.62 27.05 -44.29
CA MET A 99 29.78 27.98 -44.57
C MET A 99 29.78 29.39 -43.90
N MET A 100 30.88 30.11 -43.58
CA MET A 100 32.36 30.07 -43.81
C MET A 100 33.03 31.08 -42.80
N ALA A 101 34.34 31.26 -42.57
CA ALA A 101 35.62 30.57 -42.86
C ALA A 101 36.76 31.14 -41.96
N GLN A 102 37.87 30.38 -41.73
CA GLN A 102 39.24 30.86 -41.39
C GLN A 102 39.44 31.59 -40.02
N SER A 103 40.56 31.52 -39.28
CA SER A 103 41.93 30.99 -39.50
C SER A 103 42.72 30.82 -38.17
N ALA A 104 43.70 29.90 -38.13
CA ALA A 104 44.93 29.86 -37.29
C ALA A 104 44.79 29.92 -35.74
N ALA A 105 45.50 29.12 -34.92
CA ALA A 105 46.90 28.72 -35.03
C ALA A 105 47.22 27.41 -34.25
N SER A 106 48.48 26.98 -34.36
CA SER A 106 49.15 25.82 -33.77
C SER A 106 48.93 25.56 -32.26
N ASP A 107 48.90 24.28 -31.87
CA ASP A 107 50.10 23.66 -31.31
C ASP A 107 50.09 22.12 -31.43
N GLU A 108 51.29 21.54 -31.52
CA GLU A 108 51.54 20.12 -31.78
C GLU A 108 51.82 19.34 -30.48
N GLN A 109 51.43 18.06 -30.50
CA GLN A 109 52.03 16.95 -29.74
C GLN A 109 51.89 16.95 -28.20
N MET A 110 50.79 16.36 -27.71
CA MET A 110 50.84 15.12 -26.91
C MET A 110 49.44 14.58 -26.63
N GLU A 111 49.07 13.46 -27.27
CA GLU A 111 48.59 12.27 -26.56
C GLU A 111 48.47 11.07 -27.51
N ALA A 112 48.70 9.87 -26.98
CA ALA A 112 48.74 8.63 -27.74
C ALA A 112 47.47 7.81 -27.54
N MET A 113 46.94 7.24 -28.63
CA MET A 113 46.03 6.09 -28.65
C MET A 113 44.83 6.14 -27.68
N ALA A 114 43.88 7.03 -27.96
CA ALA A 114 42.47 6.72 -27.75
C ALA A 114 41.88 6.23 -29.09
N ALA A 115 41.42 4.97 -29.13
CA ALA A 115 40.56 4.52 -30.23
C ALA A 115 39.19 5.22 -30.09
N PRO A 116 38.52 5.63 -31.18
CA PRO A 116 37.26 6.34 -31.09
C PRO A 116 36.13 5.38 -30.66
N ALA A 117 35.57 5.61 -29.46
CA ALA A 117 34.39 4.94 -28.93
C ALA A 117 33.07 5.33 -29.63
N TYR A 118 33.15 5.69 -30.92
CA TYR A 118 32.03 5.99 -31.82
C TYR A 118 31.89 4.93 -32.92
N ALA A 119 32.63 3.80 -32.79
CA ALA A 119 32.64 2.76 -33.81
C ALA A 119 31.46 1.80 -33.69
N MET A 120 30.93 1.56 -32.48
CA MET A 120 29.99 0.47 -32.25
C MET A 120 28.55 0.82 -32.65
N ARG A 121 27.95 1.90 -32.15
CA ARG A 121 26.60 2.32 -32.56
C ARG A 121 26.51 2.52 -34.07
N ASP A 122 27.44 3.28 -34.66
CA ASP A 122 27.38 3.64 -36.07
C ASP A 122 27.60 2.40 -36.99
N ALA A 123 28.45 1.44 -36.58
CA ALA A 123 28.57 0.16 -37.30
C ALA A 123 27.34 -0.74 -37.14
N LEU A 124 26.67 -0.73 -35.98
CA LEU A 124 25.41 -1.47 -35.77
C LEU A 124 24.23 -0.81 -36.52
N ALA A 125 24.21 0.52 -36.62
CA ALA A 125 23.23 1.28 -37.36
C ALA A 125 23.35 1.06 -38.89
N GLY A 126 24.57 0.85 -39.39
CA GLY A 126 24.85 0.42 -40.77
C GLY A 126 24.56 -1.06 -41.07
N GLY A 127 23.93 -1.79 -40.14
CA GLY A 127 23.47 -3.17 -40.34
C GLY A 127 22.21 -3.28 -41.21
N THR A 128 21.59 -4.47 -41.22
CA THR A 128 20.41 -4.81 -42.03
C THR A 128 19.30 -3.75 -41.95
N GLU A 129 18.87 -3.23 -43.10
CA GLU A 129 17.74 -2.31 -43.18
C GLU A 129 16.44 -2.96 -42.67
N VAL A 130 15.81 -2.31 -41.69
CA VAL A 130 14.57 -2.77 -41.06
C VAL A 130 13.38 -2.09 -41.73
N ASP A 131 12.75 -2.80 -42.67
CA ASP A 131 11.53 -2.36 -43.34
C ASP A 131 10.31 -3.12 -42.79
N THR A 132 9.68 -2.54 -41.76
CA THR A 132 8.51 -3.08 -41.09
C THR A 132 7.47 -2.00 -40.85
N VAL A 133 6.25 -2.22 -41.37
CA VAL A 133 5.15 -1.26 -41.25
C VAL A 133 4.24 -1.66 -40.09
N GLY A 134 4.06 -0.74 -39.15
CA GLY A 134 3.10 -0.87 -38.06
C GLY A 134 1.70 -0.40 -38.47
N GLU A 135 0.67 -1.19 -38.19
CA GLU A 135 -0.73 -0.82 -38.45
C GLU A 135 -1.60 -1.08 -37.21
N ALA A 136 -2.48 -0.12 -36.88
CA ALA A 136 -3.44 -0.27 -35.78
C ALA A 136 -4.69 -1.03 -36.27
N ALA A 137 -4.83 -2.29 -35.84
CA ALA A 137 -5.93 -3.19 -36.18
C ALA A 137 -7.00 -3.20 -35.08
N GLY A 138 -7.67 -2.07 -34.89
CA GLY A 138 -8.66 -1.89 -33.81
C GLY A 138 -8.01 -1.86 -32.43
N ASP A 139 -8.28 -2.87 -31.61
CA ASP A 139 -7.67 -3.05 -30.28
C ASP A 139 -6.28 -3.71 -30.33
N LEU A 140 -5.89 -4.27 -31.48
CA LEU A 140 -4.62 -4.97 -31.72
C LEU A 140 -3.66 -4.13 -32.57
N PHE A 141 -2.38 -4.51 -32.59
CA PHE A 141 -1.35 -3.87 -33.42
C PHE A 141 -0.68 -4.91 -34.32
N GLU A 142 -0.53 -4.60 -35.61
CA GLU A 142 0.10 -5.49 -36.59
C GLU A 142 1.49 -4.98 -36.98
N TYR A 143 2.50 -5.85 -36.89
CA TYR A 143 3.78 -5.65 -37.55
C TYR A 143 3.75 -6.38 -38.89
N ARG A 144 3.76 -5.64 -40.01
CA ARG A 144 3.89 -6.19 -41.36
C ARG A 144 5.37 -6.20 -41.75
N ILE A 145 5.95 -7.39 -41.89
CA ILE A 145 7.34 -7.53 -42.38
C ILE A 145 7.33 -7.35 -43.90
N ALA A 146 8.08 -6.38 -44.43
CA ALA A 146 8.09 -6.12 -45.88
C ALA A 146 8.90 -7.17 -46.65
N GLN A 147 10.00 -7.64 -46.07
CA GLN A 147 10.88 -8.66 -46.66
C GLN A 147 10.27 -10.07 -46.46
N PRO A 148 10.23 -10.92 -47.51
CA PRO A 148 9.84 -12.32 -47.37
C PRO A 148 10.75 -13.08 -46.40
N VAL A 149 10.18 -13.97 -45.60
CA VAL A 149 10.91 -14.75 -44.59
C VAL A 149 10.88 -16.22 -44.98
N THR A 150 12.04 -16.89 -44.93
CA THR A 150 12.15 -18.34 -45.11
C THR A 150 12.52 -19.01 -43.79
N VAL A 151 11.83 -20.10 -43.43
CA VAL A 151 12.03 -20.84 -42.17
C VAL A 151 11.97 -22.34 -42.42
N GLY A 152 13.04 -23.07 -42.08
CA GLY A 152 13.05 -24.52 -42.19
C GLY A 152 12.04 -25.20 -41.26
N ARG A 153 11.76 -26.48 -41.52
CA ARG A 153 10.87 -27.29 -40.67
C ARG A 153 11.42 -27.38 -39.25
N GLY A 154 10.63 -26.99 -38.25
CA GLY A 154 11.01 -27.04 -36.85
C GLY A 154 12.11 -26.06 -36.45
N GLU A 155 12.48 -25.14 -37.34
CA GLU A 155 13.41 -24.05 -37.06
C GLU A 155 12.65 -22.79 -36.58
N ALA A 156 13.39 -21.82 -36.07
CA ALA A 156 12.86 -20.52 -35.66
C ALA A 156 13.53 -19.41 -36.47
N ALA A 157 12.74 -18.44 -36.94
CA ALA A 157 13.26 -17.25 -37.58
C ALA A 157 13.35 -16.09 -36.59
N MET A 158 14.46 -15.35 -36.67
CA MET A 158 14.67 -14.08 -35.96
C MET A 158 14.64 -12.95 -37.00
N VAL A 159 13.56 -12.17 -37.00
CA VAL A 159 13.31 -11.11 -37.96
C VAL A 159 13.47 -9.76 -37.25
N PRO A 160 14.27 -8.81 -37.75
CA PRO A 160 14.33 -7.47 -37.17
C PRO A 160 12.99 -6.74 -37.40
N ILE A 161 12.46 -6.14 -36.34
CA ILE A 161 11.17 -5.42 -36.34
C ILE A 161 11.28 -3.97 -35.86
N LEU A 162 12.45 -3.57 -35.37
CA LEU A 162 12.72 -2.23 -34.89
C LEU A 162 14.22 -1.95 -34.99
N GLN A 163 14.56 -0.79 -35.54
CA GLN A 163 15.86 -0.16 -35.36
C GLN A 163 15.64 1.35 -35.31
N THR A 164 15.79 1.95 -34.13
CA THR A 164 15.60 3.38 -33.92
C THR A 164 16.60 3.92 -32.92
N GLU A 165 16.95 5.19 -33.04
CA GLU A 165 17.67 5.91 -31.98
C GLU A 165 16.67 6.57 -31.04
N VAL A 166 16.90 6.44 -29.73
CA VAL A 166 16.13 7.12 -28.69
C VAL A 166 17.04 7.98 -27.81
N PRO A 167 16.68 9.24 -27.51
CA PRO A 167 17.35 10.01 -26.48
C PRO A 167 16.97 9.42 -25.10
N TYR A 168 17.93 9.17 -24.23
CA TYR A 168 17.64 8.59 -22.91
C TYR A 168 18.34 9.32 -21.77
N ARG A 169 17.80 9.15 -20.57
CA ARG A 169 18.35 9.65 -19.31
C ARG A 169 18.59 8.48 -18.38
N LYS A 170 19.69 8.53 -17.64
CA LYS A 170 20.02 7.59 -16.57
C LYS A 170 19.59 8.22 -15.23
N GLN A 171 18.80 7.51 -14.46
CA GLN A 171 18.29 7.94 -13.16
C GLN A 171 18.45 6.82 -12.13
N TRP A 172 18.48 7.17 -10.85
CA TRP A 172 18.47 6.21 -9.75
C TRP A 172 17.14 6.32 -9.04
N ILE A 173 16.46 5.18 -8.85
CA ILE A 173 15.16 5.12 -8.17
C ILE A 173 15.26 4.14 -7.00
N PHE A 174 15.00 4.62 -5.78
CA PHE A 174 14.88 3.78 -4.59
C PHE A 174 13.41 3.47 -4.29
N ASN A 175 13.07 2.20 -4.17
CA ASN A 175 11.80 1.73 -3.63
C ASN A 175 12.07 0.57 -2.67
N GLY A 176 11.97 0.80 -1.36
CA GLY A 176 12.29 -0.19 -0.33
C GLY A 176 11.41 -1.44 -0.32
N ARG A 177 10.27 -1.46 -1.03
CA ARG A 177 9.45 -2.68 -1.24
C ARG A 177 9.96 -3.53 -2.40
N LYS A 178 10.52 -2.90 -3.45
CA LYS A 178 11.06 -3.59 -4.64
C LYS A 178 12.51 -4.00 -4.43
N GLN A 179 13.34 -3.12 -3.87
CA GLN A 179 14.77 -3.32 -3.63
C GLN A 179 15.16 -2.71 -2.26
N PRO A 180 15.20 -3.49 -1.16
CA PRO A 180 15.18 -2.95 0.21
C PRO A 180 16.39 -2.14 0.70
N ARG A 181 17.50 -2.08 -0.03
CA ARG A 181 18.77 -1.47 0.45
C ARG A 181 19.52 -0.61 -0.55
N HIS A 182 19.23 -0.75 -1.84
CA HIS A 182 20.04 -0.19 -2.92
C HIS A 182 19.09 0.35 -3.99
N PRO A 183 19.36 1.51 -4.61
CA PRO A 183 18.53 2.00 -5.69
C PRO A 183 18.73 1.18 -6.96
N SER A 184 17.69 1.11 -7.78
CA SER A 184 17.78 0.63 -9.15
C SER A 184 18.31 1.73 -10.06
N VAL A 185 19.24 1.36 -10.92
CA VAL A 185 19.68 2.17 -12.06
C VAL A 185 18.64 2.00 -13.16
N VAL A 186 18.02 3.11 -13.57
CA VAL A 186 16.90 3.12 -14.52
C VAL A 186 17.29 3.96 -15.74
N LEU A 187 17.11 3.38 -16.93
CA LEU A 187 17.15 4.12 -18.19
C LEU A 187 15.73 4.55 -18.55
N ARG A 188 15.58 5.83 -18.90
CA ARG A 188 14.30 6.47 -19.18
C ARG A 188 14.34 7.18 -20.52
N PHE A 189 13.35 6.89 -21.37
CA PHE A 189 13.20 7.47 -22.72
C PHE A 189 11.76 7.30 -23.18
N ASP A 190 11.36 8.05 -24.20
CA ASP A 190 10.06 7.89 -24.84
C ASP A 190 10.14 6.91 -26.01
N ASN A 191 9.06 6.15 -26.26
CA ASN A 191 8.93 5.37 -27.48
C ASN A 191 8.66 6.29 -28.68
N ASP A 192 9.73 6.85 -29.24
CA ASP A 192 9.70 7.73 -30.42
C ASP A 192 9.40 6.98 -31.74
N SER A 193 9.18 5.66 -31.71
CA SER A 193 8.78 4.88 -32.89
C SER A 193 7.26 4.89 -33.08
N ASP A 194 6.83 4.70 -34.33
CA ASP A 194 5.41 4.47 -34.66
C ASP A 194 4.91 3.05 -34.28
N LEU A 195 5.74 2.23 -33.62
CA LEU A 195 5.44 0.85 -33.27
C LEU A 195 4.97 0.71 -31.81
N THR A 196 3.98 -0.17 -31.58
CA THR A 196 3.59 -0.57 -30.22
C THR A 196 4.52 -1.67 -29.74
N LEU A 197 5.53 -1.31 -28.94
CA LEU A 197 6.57 -2.22 -28.46
C LEU A 197 5.98 -3.25 -27.49
N GLU A 198 6.10 -4.53 -27.84
CA GLU A 198 5.65 -5.65 -27.01
C GLU A 198 6.58 -5.92 -25.82
N ARG A 199 6.05 -6.59 -24.78
CA ARG A 199 6.83 -6.89 -23.56
C ARG A 199 7.84 -8.02 -23.81
N GLY A 200 9.14 -7.75 -23.65
CA GLY A 200 10.21 -8.72 -23.91
C GLY A 200 11.50 -8.49 -23.11
N PRO A 201 12.44 -9.45 -23.09
CA PRO A 201 13.78 -9.21 -22.57
C PRO A 201 14.51 -8.14 -23.39
N VAL A 202 15.34 -7.34 -22.72
CA VAL A 202 16.26 -6.38 -23.35
C VAL A 202 17.65 -6.50 -22.75
N ALA A 203 18.65 -6.73 -23.60
CA ALA A 203 20.06 -6.65 -23.21
C ALA A 203 20.57 -5.21 -23.39
N VAL A 204 21.27 -4.69 -22.38
CA VAL A 204 21.69 -3.28 -22.34
C VAL A 204 23.20 -3.16 -22.29
N GLN A 205 23.74 -2.31 -23.17
CA GLN A 205 25.15 -1.92 -23.22
C GLN A 205 25.24 -0.39 -23.15
N GLU A 206 26.12 0.15 -22.32
CA GLU A 206 26.48 1.58 -22.28
C GLU A 206 28.00 1.70 -22.44
N ASP A 207 28.45 2.55 -23.37
CA ASP A 207 29.87 2.86 -23.60
C ASP A 207 30.74 1.60 -23.78
N GLU A 208 30.36 0.76 -24.77
CA GLU A 208 30.97 -0.55 -25.10
C GLU A 208 30.96 -1.61 -23.97
N ARG A 209 30.33 -1.33 -22.83
CA ARG A 209 30.25 -2.24 -21.68
C ARG A 209 28.84 -2.77 -21.47
N TYR A 210 28.73 -4.04 -21.09
CA TYR A 210 27.46 -4.63 -20.67
C TYR A 210 26.99 -4.00 -19.35
N SER A 211 25.81 -3.39 -19.37
CA SER A 211 25.21 -2.69 -18.22
C SER A 211 24.21 -3.56 -17.46
N GLY A 212 23.62 -4.55 -18.13
CA GLY A 212 22.65 -5.47 -17.54
C GLY A 212 21.58 -5.94 -18.52
N GLU A 213 20.59 -6.63 -17.98
CA GLU A 213 19.39 -7.10 -18.66
C GLU A 213 18.16 -6.57 -17.92
N ALA A 214 17.11 -6.24 -18.68
CA ALA A 214 15.82 -5.84 -18.13
C ALA A 214 14.67 -6.52 -18.87
N ILE A 215 13.45 -6.32 -18.40
CA ILE A 215 12.24 -6.62 -19.17
C ILE A 215 11.67 -5.29 -19.69
N PHE A 216 11.67 -5.14 -21.01
CA PHE A 216 11.02 -4.07 -21.72
C PHE A 216 9.50 -4.15 -21.49
N PRO A 217 8.82 -3.07 -21.05
CA PRO A 217 7.38 -3.07 -20.84
C PRO A 217 6.59 -2.90 -22.15
N PHE A 218 5.34 -3.36 -22.17
CA PHE A 218 4.43 -3.07 -23.28
C PHE A 218 4.24 -1.54 -23.39
N THR A 219 4.63 -0.95 -24.52
CA THR A 219 4.73 0.51 -24.68
C THR A 219 4.16 0.96 -26.02
N ARG A 220 3.13 1.83 -26.00
CA ARG A 220 2.54 2.42 -27.20
C ARG A 220 3.42 3.55 -27.79
N PRO A 221 3.25 3.94 -29.07
CA PRO A 221 3.92 5.10 -29.65
C PRO A 221 3.75 6.37 -28.80
N GLY A 222 4.85 7.06 -28.50
CA GLY A 222 4.89 8.26 -27.67
C GLY A 222 4.59 8.06 -26.18
N ALA A 223 4.68 6.83 -25.66
CA ALA A 223 4.62 6.56 -24.23
C ALA A 223 6.04 6.37 -23.63
N GLU A 224 6.19 6.77 -22.37
CA GLU A 224 7.45 6.69 -21.63
C GLU A 224 7.82 5.24 -21.26
N VAL A 225 9.11 4.92 -21.37
CA VAL A 225 9.74 3.66 -20.95
C VAL A 225 10.63 3.90 -19.73
N LEU A 226 10.52 3.01 -18.73
CA LEU A 226 11.43 2.94 -17.58
C LEU A 226 12.04 1.53 -17.52
N LEU A 227 13.31 1.39 -17.90
CA LEU A 227 14.06 0.13 -17.85
C LEU A 227 14.97 0.11 -16.62
N ALA A 228 14.64 -0.68 -15.60
CA ALA A 228 15.56 -0.96 -14.48
C ALA A 228 16.61 -1.99 -14.94
N VAL A 229 17.85 -1.54 -15.18
CA VAL A 229 18.91 -2.34 -15.81
C VAL A 229 19.92 -2.91 -14.82
N ALA A 230 20.11 -2.27 -13.68
CA ALA A 230 21.07 -2.67 -12.66
C ALA A 230 20.63 -2.22 -11.26
N VAL A 231 21.37 -2.67 -10.25
CA VAL A 231 21.28 -2.21 -8.86
C VAL A 231 22.61 -1.53 -8.51
N ASP A 232 22.55 -0.30 -7.99
CA ASP A 232 23.76 0.41 -7.57
C ASP A 232 24.16 -0.01 -6.14
N LEU A 233 25.20 -0.83 -6.03
CA LEU A 233 25.72 -1.31 -4.75
C LEU A 233 26.61 -0.29 -4.02
N GLY A 234 27.06 0.76 -4.71
CA GLY A 234 27.79 1.87 -4.10
C GLY A 234 26.89 2.80 -3.29
N VAL A 235 25.58 2.76 -3.53
CA VAL A 235 24.56 3.53 -2.82
C VAL A 235 23.78 2.63 -1.87
N THR A 236 23.79 2.93 -0.59
CA THR A 236 22.98 2.23 0.42
C THR A 236 21.90 3.16 0.94
N VAL A 237 20.66 2.67 1.05
CA VAL A 237 19.53 3.37 1.64
C VAL A 237 18.99 2.57 2.82
N ARG A 238 18.84 3.22 3.96
CA ARG A 238 18.21 2.67 5.16
C ARG A 238 16.88 3.39 5.37
N GLU A 239 15.80 2.65 5.18
CA GLU A 239 14.43 3.11 5.42
C GLU A 239 14.00 2.78 6.84
N GLN A 240 13.55 3.77 7.60
CA GLN A 240 12.99 3.63 8.94
C GLN A 240 11.56 4.19 8.96
N ARG A 241 10.59 3.42 9.44
CA ARG A 241 9.18 3.86 9.55
C ARG A 241 8.78 3.96 11.01
N ASP A 242 8.34 5.15 11.41
CA ASP A 242 7.66 5.41 12.68
C ASP A 242 6.17 5.71 12.45
N THR A 243 5.34 5.41 13.43
CA THR A 243 3.92 5.77 13.43
C THR A 243 3.51 6.20 14.83
N ARG A 244 3.25 7.49 14.97
CA ARG A 244 2.83 8.11 16.23
C ARG A 244 1.37 8.53 16.15
N ARG A 245 0.60 8.19 17.18
CA ARG A 245 -0.73 8.74 17.40
C ARG A 245 -0.68 9.82 18.47
N GLU A 246 -1.32 10.95 18.23
CA GLU A 246 -1.40 12.06 19.17
C GLU A 246 -2.84 12.60 19.20
N THR A 247 -3.46 12.59 20.38
CA THR A 247 -4.78 13.20 20.58
C THR A 247 -4.66 14.71 20.45
N ARG A 248 -5.40 15.27 19.49
CA ARG A 248 -5.54 16.71 19.27
C ARG A 248 -6.54 17.32 20.26
N GLY A 249 -7.62 16.60 20.53
CA GLY A 249 -8.69 17.03 21.42
C GLY A 249 -9.76 15.96 21.63
N ILE A 250 -10.59 16.19 22.63
CA ILE A 250 -11.70 15.33 23.06
C ILE A 250 -12.92 16.23 23.18
N THR A 251 -13.95 15.96 22.37
CA THR A 251 -15.27 16.58 22.52
C THR A 251 -16.24 15.60 23.18
N LEU A 252 -17.35 16.10 23.69
CA LEU A 252 -18.38 15.29 24.34
C LEU A 252 -19.67 15.37 23.51
N GLU A 253 -20.24 14.22 23.15
CA GLU A 253 -21.49 14.15 22.39
C GLU A 253 -22.29 12.92 22.85
N ARG A 254 -23.55 13.11 23.25
CA ARG A 254 -24.52 12.05 23.58
C ARG A 254 -23.96 10.92 24.48
N GLY A 255 -23.19 11.27 25.51
CA GLY A 255 -22.58 10.30 26.42
C GLY A 255 -21.33 9.59 25.91
N PHE A 256 -20.72 10.06 24.82
CA PHE A 256 -19.45 9.59 24.30
C PHE A 256 -18.38 10.68 24.32
N LEU A 257 -17.18 10.31 24.73
CA LEU A 257 -15.95 11.06 24.54
C LEU A 257 -15.45 10.79 23.12
N LEU A 258 -15.47 11.83 22.29
CA LEU A 258 -15.04 11.81 20.89
C LEU A 258 -13.60 12.33 20.79
N PHE A 259 -12.66 11.40 20.64
CA PHE A 259 -11.24 11.68 20.43
C PHE A 259 -11.00 12.03 18.96
N GLN A 260 -10.37 13.18 18.74
CA GLN A 260 -9.75 13.56 17.48
C GLN A 260 -8.25 13.26 17.57
N ASP A 261 -7.82 12.16 16.97
CA ASP A 261 -6.43 11.70 17.01
C ASP A 261 -5.76 11.98 15.66
N TYR A 262 -4.58 12.59 15.64
CA TYR A 262 -3.71 12.55 14.47
C TYR A 262 -2.85 11.30 14.54
N THR A 263 -3.04 10.38 13.60
CA THR A 263 -2.02 9.35 13.30
C THR A 263 -1.06 9.96 12.28
N THR A 264 0.19 10.17 12.69
CA THR A 264 1.28 10.65 11.84
C THR A 264 2.23 9.51 11.54
N ARG A 265 2.48 9.23 10.26
CA ARG A 265 3.55 8.34 9.82
C ARG A 265 4.76 9.19 9.44
N THR A 266 5.94 8.69 9.80
CA THR A 266 7.22 9.29 9.41
C THR A 266 8.09 8.21 8.80
N THR A 267 8.43 8.35 7.52
CA THR A 267 9.39 7.48 6.83
C THR A 267 10.67 8.27 6.63
N THR A 268 11.73 7.86 7.34
CA THR A 268 13.07 8.44 7.22
C THR A 268 13.92 7.57 6.30
N TYR A 269 14.49 8.18 5.28
CA TYR A 269 15.44 7.58 4.36
C TYR A 269 16.83 8.16 4.65
N GLU A 270 17.71 7.32 5.19
CA GLU A 270 19.13 7.62 5.37
C GLU A 270 19.87 7.04 4.17
N VAL A 271 20.40 7.90 3.30
CA VAL A 271 21.11 7.54 2.08
C VAL A 271 22.61 7.73 2.30
N GLN A 272 23.41 6.75 1.87
CA GLN A 272 24.87 6.82 1.82
C GLN A 272 25.34 6.52 0.40
N ASN A 273 26.07 7.45 -0.20
CA ASN A 273 26.70 7.32 -1.52
C ASN A 273 28.21 7.08 -1.36
N SER A 274 28.69 5.92 -1.79
CA SER A 274 30.12 5.56 -1.81
C SER A 274 30.73 5.65 -3.21
N ASN A 275 29.98 6.12 -4.21
CA ASN A 275 30.48 6.34 -5.56
C ASN A 275 31.38 7.58 -5.62
N ALA A 276 32.20 7.65 -6.68
CA ALA A 276 33.09 8.78 -6.93
C ALA A 276 32.36 10.04 -7.40
N GLU A 277 31.13 9.91 -7.91
CA GLU A 277 30.32 10.99 -8.46
C GLU A 277 29.09 11.29 -7.58
N PRO A 278 28.64 12.55 -7.51
CA PRO A 278 27.40 12.91 -6.83
C PRO A 278 26.19 12.33 -7.56
N LEU A 279 25.10 12.13 -6.82
CA LEU A 279 23.96 11.35 -7.25
C LEU A 279 22.64 12.11 -7.07
N SER A 280 21.82 12.13 -8.12
CA SER A 280 20.41 12.55 -8.03
C SER A 280 19.53 11.31 -7.87
N LEU A 281 18.98 11.09 -6.68
CA LEU A 281 18.17 9.92 -6.33
C LEU A 281 16.68 10.28 -6.26
N LEU A 282 15.83 9.52 -6.96
CA LEU A 282 14.38 9.57 -6.79
C LEU A 282 13.94 8.55 -5.72
N ILE A 283 13.38 9.02 -4.62
CA ILE A 283 12.80 8.18 -3.57
C ILE A 283 11.33 7.95 -3.89
N GLU A 284 10.96 6.70 -4.19
CA GLU A 284 9.61 6.27 -4.55
C GLU A 284 8.85 5.74 -3.33
N GLN A 285 8.05 6.63 -2.72
CA GLN A 285 7.19 6.36 -1.57
C GLN A 285 5.81 5.88 -2.06
N PRO A 286 5.23 4.80 -1.49
CA PRO A 286 3.86 4.38 -1.78
C PRO A 286 2.84 5.48 -1.45
N ARG A 287 1.89 5.70 -2.35
CA ARG A 287 0.81 6.68 -2.18
C ARG A 287 -0.34 6.08 -1.34
N ASP A 288 -0.82 6.83 -0.35
CA ASP A 288 -1.98 6.50 0.48
C ASP A 288 -2.87 7.74 0.56
N ASP A 289 -3.90 7.81 -0.29
CA ASP A 289 -4.81 8.98 -0.37
C ASP A 289 -5.62 9.20 0.92
N THR A 290 -5.51 8.33 1.94
CA THR A 290 -6.08 8.60 3.27
C THR A 290 -5.18 9.47 4.15
N PHE A 291 -3.91 9.69 3.76
CA PHE A 291 -2.96 10.53 4.50
C PHE A 291 -2.63 11.82 3.72
N GLU A 292 -2.62 12.96 4.42
CA GLU A 292 -2.17 14.25 3.88
C GLU A 292 -0.67 14.48 4.18
N PRO A 293 0.13 15.01 3.23
CA PRO A 293 1.52 15.41 3.49
C PRO A 293 1.61 16.49 4.57
N LEU A 294 2.58 16.35 5.48
CA LEU A 294 2.78 17.24 6.61
C LEU A 294 4.07 18.05 6.47
N ALA A 295 3.94 19.31 6.06
CA ALA A 295 5.05 20.26 5.90
C ALA A 295 6.18 19.74 4.99
N MET A 296 5.81 19.20 3.83
CA MET A 296 6.72 18.70 2.80
C MET A 296 6.67 19.58 1.54
N ALA A 297 7.75 19.53 0.75
CA ALA A 297 7.73 20.00 -0.63
C ALA A 297 6.86 19.07 -1.50
N GLU A 298 6.29 19.61 -2.58
CA GLU A 298 5.56 18.80 -3.57
C GLU A 298 6.49 17.74 -4.19
N PRO A 299 5.99 16.53 -4.48
CA PRO A 299 6.75 15.52 -5.19
C PRO A 299 7.05 15.98 -6.62
N GLU A 300 8.21 15.58 -7.14
CA GLU A 300 8.60 15.85 -8.53
C GLU A 300 7.72 15.06 -9.51
N GLU A 301 7.32 13.84 -9.11
CA GLU A 301 6.45 12.99 -9.92
C GLU A 301 5.39 12.32 -9.03
N VAL A 302 4.17 12.23 -9.56
CA VAL A 302 3.08 11.46 -8.95
C VAL A 302 2.59 10.43 -9.96
N THR A 303 2.63 9.17 -9.56
CA THR A 303 2.01 8.06 -10.28
C THR A 303 0.71 7.65 -9.59
N GLU A 304 -0.01 6.69 -10.17
CA GLU A 304 -1.21 6.11 -9.54
C GLU A 304 -0.90 5.53 -8.13
N GLN A 305 0.29 4.95 -7.95
CA GLN A 305 0.62 4.11 -6.78
C GLN A 305 1.74 4.69 -5.90
N HIS A 306 2.47 5.72 -6.36
CA HIS A 306 3.64 6.27 -5.67
C HIS A 306 3.83 7.77 -5.94
N CYS A 307 4.37 8.47 -4.95
CA CYS A 307 4.95 9.81 -5.10
C CYS A 307 6.48 9.69 -5.10
N ARG A 308 7.17 10.51 -5.92
CA ARG A 308 8.63 10.52 -6.03
C ARG A 308 9.19 11.89 -5.67
N TRP A 309 10.20 11.89 -4.79
CA TRP A 309 10.97 13.09 -4.44
C TRP A 309 12.42 12.90 -4.83
N ARG A 310 13.01 13.94 -5.41
CA ARG A 310 14.44 13.99 -5.74
C ARG A 310 15.26 14.41 -4.52
N VAL A 311 16.36 13.71 -4.30
CA VAL A 311 17.36 13.98 -3.26
C VAL A 311 18.73 13.97 -3.93
N GLU A 312 19.42 15.10 -3.86
CA GLU A 312 20.82 15.20 -4.29
C GLU A 312 21.72 14.71 -3.16
N ILE A 313 22.60 13.74 -3.44
CA ILE A 313 23.59 13.20 -2.50
C ILE A 313 25.00 13.49 -3.03
N PRO A 314 25.89 14.13 -2.24
CA PRO A 314 27.28 14.33 -2.64
C PRO A 314 28.05 13.01 -2.83
N ALA A 315 29.32 13.13 -3.24
CA ALA A 315 30.27 12.02 -3.30
C ALA A 315 31.27 12.06 -2.13
N GLY A 316 31.98 10.95 -1.92
CA GLY A 316 33.11 10.90 -0.99
C GLY A 316 32.70 11.01 0.49
N PRO A 317 33.50 11.67 1.35
CA PRO A 317 33.23 11.74 2.80
C PRO A 317 31.87 12.35 3.16
N ASP A 318 31.39 13.29 2.35
CA ASP A 318 30.10 13.95 2.52
C ASP A 318 28.96 13.24 1.77
N GLY A 319 29.20 12.02 1.28
CA GLY A 319 28.23 11.17 0.59
C GLY A 319 27.15 10.60 1.50
N HIS A 320 26.42 11.47 2.21
CA HIS A 320 25.28 11.12 3.04
C HIS A 320 24.16 12.14 2.89
N ALA A 321 22.90 11.69 2.90
CA ALA A 321 21.73 12.54 2.88
C ALA A 321 20.58 11.92 3.68
N THR A 322 19.78 12.74 4.35
CA THR A 322 18.57 12.30 5.06
C THR A 322 17.35 12.97 4.44
N PHE A 323 16.41 12.16 3.97
CA PHE A 323 15.11 12.62 3.48
C PHE A 323 13.99 12.04 4.35
N ILE A 324 12.98 12.86 4.65
CA ILE A 324 11.91 12.47 5.58
C ILE A 324 10.56 12.73 4.92
N VAL A 325 9.80 11.66 4.67
CA VAL A 325 8.38 11.74 4.35
C VAL A 325 7.60 11.79 5.64
N ARG A 326 6.80 12.84 5.83
CA ARG A 326 5.86 12.96 6.95
C ARG A 326 4.46 13.14 6.40
N GLU A 327 3.58 12.26 6.81
CA GLU A 327 2.18 12.23 6.37
C GLU A 327 1.29 12.00 7.60
N ARG A 328 0.09 12.58 7.63
CA ARG A 328 -0.84 12.39 8.76
C ARG A 328 -2.27 12.16 8.30
N ARG A 329 -3.06 11.54 9.15
CA ARG A 329 -4.52 11.42 9.00
C ARG A 329 -5.20 11.78 10.30
N LEU A 330 -6.34 12.47 10.20
CA LEU A 330 -7.24 12.68 11.33
C LEU A 330 -8.13 11.44 11.51
N ASP A 331 -7.84 10.64 12.53
CA ASP A 331 -8.69 9.55 13.00
C ASP A 331 -9.71 10.08 14.04
N ARG A 332 -10.85 9.41 14.14
CA ARG A 332 -11.86 9.64 15.19
C ARG A 332 -12.08 8.35 15.97
N ARG A 333 -12.06 8.43 17.31
CA ARG A 333 -12.42 7.31 18.22
C ARG A 333 -13.50 7.78 19.19
N HIS A 334 -14.45 6.91 19.52
CA HIS A 334 -15.40 7.14 20.60
C HIS A 334 -15.08 6.24 21.80
N GLU A 335 -15.16 6.78 23.01
CA GLU A 335 -15.19 6.02 24.27
C GLU A 335 -16.48 6.39 25.03
N GLN A 336 -17.10 5.45 25.73
CA GLN A 336 -18.27 5.76 26.56
C GLN A 336 -17.85 6.67 27.73
N LEU A 337 -18.65 7.69 28.05
CA LEU A 337 -18.39 8.58 29.19
C LEU A 337 -18.30 7.81 30.51
N ALA A 338 -19.06 6.73 30.68
CA ALA A 338 -18.97 5.82 31.84
C ALA A 338 -17.60 5.13 32.00
N SER A 339 -16.74 5.11 30.98
CA SER A 339 -15.36 4.60 31.05
C SER A 339 -14.32 5.66 31.44
N LEU A 340 -14.77 6.88 31.77
CA LEU A 340 -13.93 7.94 32.31
C LEU A 340 -13.60 7.64 33.78
N THR A 341 -12.37 7.95 34.17
CA THR A 341 -11.91 7.85 35.57
C THR A 341 -11.32 9.19 36.01
N TRP A 342 -11.18 9.39 37.32
CA TRP A 342 -10.50 10.56 37.89
C TRP A 342 -9.08 10.75 37.33
N GLU A 343 -8.35 9.65 37.12
CA GLU A 343 -7.01 9.67 36.53
C GLU A 343 -7.05 10.11 35.06
N LYS A 344 -7.93 9.51 34.24
CA LYS A 344 -8.14 9.91 32.84
C LYS A 344 -8.54 11.38 32.73
N LEU A 345 -9.52 11.85 33.51
CA LEU A 345 -9.98 13.24 33.48
C LEU A 345 -8.84 14.20 33.83
N ARG A 346 -8.05 13.90 34.87
CA ARG A 346 -6.86 14.68 35.23
C ARG A 346 -5.82 14.68 34.11
N GLN A 347 -5.59 13.53 33.45
CA GLN A 347 -4.69 13.45 32.31
C GLN A 347 -5.16 14.31 31.14
N TYR A 348 -6.45 14.26 30.79
CA TYR A 348 -7.01 14.99 29.64
C TYR A 348 -6.98 16.51 29.86
N LEU A 349 -7.30 16.99 31.06
CA LEU A 349 -7.18 18.40 31.44
C LEU A 349 -5.70 18.86 31.47
N ASN A 350 -4.80 18.08 32.10
CA ASN A 350 -3.37 18.38 32.11
C ASN A 350 -2.74 18.44 30.71
N LYS A 351 -3.29 17.68 29.74
CA LYS A 351 -2.88 17.66 28.33
C LYS A 351 -3.61 18.69 27.46
N GLN A 352 -4.55 19.45 28.04
CA GLN A 352 -5.39 20.42 27.34
C GLN A 352 -6.16 19.82 26.15
N TRP A 353 -6.49 18.52 26.24
CA TRP A 353 -7.29 17.83 25.23
C TRP A 353 -8.78 18.12 25.38
N LEU A 354 -9.23 18.50 26.56
CA LEU A 354 -10.63 18.67 26.93
C LEU A 354 -10.82 20.08 27.49
N ASP A 355 -11.91 20.75 27.12
CA ASP A 355 -12.21 22.13 27.55
C ASP A 355 -12.36 22.22 29.08
N GLU A 356 -11.71 23.21 29.70
CA GLU A 356 -11.82 23.45 31.14
C GLU A 356 -13.26 23.74 31.57
N ALA A 357 -14.11 24.28 30.68
CA ALA A 357 -15.55 24.47 30.93
C ALA A 357 -16.28 23.15 31.23
N LEU A 358 -15.83 22.03 30.66
CA LEU A 358 -16.40 20.70 30.91
C LEU A 358 -15.83 20.03 32.18
N ALA A 359 -14.75 20.57 32.76
CA ALA A 359 -14.10 19.97 33.93
C ALA A 359 -15.04 19.85 35.13
N GLY A 360 -15.81 20.89 35.44
CA GLY A 360 -16.79 20.89 36.54
C GLY A 360 -17.88 19.83 36.37
N PRO A 361 -18.64 19.86 35.26
CA PRO A 361 -19.65 18.85 34.95
C PRO A 361 -19.12 17.40 34.92
N LEU A 362 -17.90 17.16 34.42
CA LEU A 362 -17.31 15.82 34.41
C LEU A 362 -16.89 15.33 35.79
N ARG A 363 -16.44 16.22 36.70
CA ARG A 363 -16.17 15.86 38.10
C ARG A 363 -17.44 15.44 38.83
N ALA A 364 -18.53 16.20 38.68
CA ALA A 364 -19.83 15.85 39.27
C ALA A 364 -20.36 14.49 38.75
N PHE A 365 -20.16 14.19 37.46
CA PHE A 365 -20.50 12.88 36.90
C PHE A 365 -19.68 11.75 37.55
N LEU A 366 -18.37 11.94 37.76
CA LEU A 366 -17.51 10.94 38.41
C LEU A 366 -17.83 10.78 39.91
N GLU A 367 -18.30 11.81 40.60
CA GLU A 367 -18.81 11.74 41.97
C GLU A 367 -20.04 10.84 42.04
N LEU A 368 -21.02 11.03 41.15
CA LEU A 368 -22.21 10.17 41.06
C LEU A 368 -21.88 8.72 40.69
N GLN A 369 -20.92 8.49 39.77
CA GLN A 369 -20.42 7.14 39.48
C GLN A 369 -19.80 6.47 40.72
N THR A 370 -19.07 7.24 41.53
CA THR A 370 -18.46 6.76 42.79
C THR A 370 -19.54 6.44 43.84
N GLU A 371 -20.59 7.26 43.94
CA GLU A 371 -21.77 7.01 44.77
C GLU A 371 -22.52 5.74 44.33
N GLN A 372 -22.77 5.59 43.02
CA GLN A 372 -23.44 4.42 42.44
C GLN A 372 -22.68 3.11 42.71
N ALA A 373 -21.34 3.13 42.60
CA ALA A 373 -20.49 2.00 42.97
C ALA A 373 -20.58 1.69 44.48
N THR A 374 -20.52 2.72 45.34
CA THR A 374 -20.62 2.56 46.80
C THR A 374 -21.99 1.98 47.23
N LEU A 375 -23.08 2.40 46.58
CA LEU A 375 -24.42 1.86 46.81
C LEU A 375 -24.50 0.39 46.37
N HIS A 376 -23.89 0.03 45.23
CA HIS A 376 -23.84 -1.34 44.74
C HIS A 376 -23.09 -2.28 45.70
N GLU A 377 -21.89 -1.89 46.15
CA GLU A 377 -21.09 -2.67 47.13
C GLU A 377 -21.87 -2.91 48.44
N ARG A 378 -22.61 -1.91 48.93
CA ARG A 378 -23.45 -2.05 50.12
C ARG A 378 -24.62 -3.02 49.91
N LEU A 379 -25.27 -2.96 48.75
CA LEU A 379 -26.34 -3.89 48.40
C LEU A 379 -25.83 -5.34 48.32
N GLU A 380 -24.66 -5.57 47.75
CA GLU A 380 -24.02 -6.89 47.73
C GLU A 380 -23.66 -7.37 49.15
N ALA A 381 -23.17 -6.49 50.02
CA ALA A 381 -22.87 -6.83 51.41
C ALA A 381 -24.13 -7.22 52.22
N LEU A 382 -25.24 -6.49 52.03
CA LEU A 382 -26.54 -6.82 52.66
C LEU A 382 -27.08 -8.16 52.16
N ASP A 383 -26.97 -8.45 50.86
CA ASP A 383 -27.40 -9.72 50.28
C ASP A 383 -26.56 -10.91 50.76
N GLN A 384 -25.26 -10.70 50.98
CA GLN A 384 -24.40 -11.68 51.66
C GLN A 384 -24.78 -11.90 53.13
N GLU A 385 -25.13 -10.84 53.89
CA GLU A 385 -25.60 -10.98 55.28
C GLU A 385 -26.93 -11.75 55.34
N ARG A 386 -27.89 -11.40 54.48
CA ARG A 386 -29.16 -12.11 54.33
C ARG A 386 -28.97 -13.60 54.03
N ALA A 387 -28.11 -13.94 53.06
CA ALA A 387 -27.86 -15.33 52.70
C ALA A 387 -27.29 -16.14 53.88
N ARG A 388 -26.38 -15.55 54.67
CA ARG A 388 -25.84 -16.17 55.90
C ARG A 388 -26.92 -16.36 56.97
N LEU A 389 -27.80 -15.38 57.17
CA LEU A 389 -28.91 -15.49 58.12
C LEU A 389 -29.90 -16.58 57.72
N HIS A 390 -30.35 -16.62 56.46
CA HIS A 390 -31.25 -17.68 55.97
C HIS A 390 -30.63 -19.09 56.13
N ALA A 391 -29.34 -19.27 55.80
CA ALA A 391 -28.65 -20.53 56.03
C ALA A 391 -28.57 -20.92 57.52
N THR A 392 -28.35 -19.93 58.40
CA THR A 392 -28.33 -20.12 59.87
C THR A 392 -29.71 -20.51 60.40
N GLN A 393 -30.79 -19.87 59.90
CA GLN A 393 -32.17 -20.23 60.22
C GLN A 393 -32.51 -21.64 59.78
N GLU A 394 -32.12 -22.04 58.57
CA GLU A 394 -32.36 -23.39 58.05
C GLU A 394 -31.65 -24.44 58.92
N GLN A 395 -30.40 -24.19 59.32
CA GLN A 395 -29.67 -25.07 60.23
C GLN A 395 -30.32 -25.13 61.62
N ALA A 396 -30.79 -24.00 62.16
CA ALA A 396 -31.51 -23.98 63.45
C ALA A 396 -32.83 -24.77 63.37
N ARG A 397 -33.60 -24.62 62.27
CA ARG A 397 -34.83 -25.38 62.01
C ARG A 397 -34.55 -26.89 61.91
N LYS A 398 -33.48 -27.30 61.21
CA LYS A 398 -33.02 -28.70 61.16
C LYS A 398 -32.62 -29.24 62.54
N ASN A 399 -31.81 -28.48 63.29
CA ASN A 399 -31.35 -28.86 64.63
C ASN A 399 -32.53 -29.04 65.62
N MET A 400 -33.56 -28.20 65.54
CA MET A 400 -34.75 -28.32 66.40
C MET A 400 -35.61 -29.55 66.10
N GLY A 401 -35.57 -30.09 64.88
CA GLY A 401 -36.40 -31.24 64.47
C GLY A 401 -36.15 -32.52 65.28
N GLY A 402 -35.00 -32.61 65.97
CA GLY A 402 -34.65 -33.73 66.84
C GLY A 402 -34.84 -33.51 68.36
N LEU A 403 -35.25 -32.31 68.80
CA LEU A 403 -35.27 -31.94 70.22
C LEU A 403 -36.66 -32.12 70.87
N ARG A 404 -36.70 -32.78 72.03
CA ARG A 404 -37.93 -32.99 72.83
C ARG A 404 -38.30 -31.74 73.63
N GLU A 405 -39.55 -31.68 74.08
CA GLU A 405 -40.12 -30.48 74.72
C GLU A 405 -39.81 -30.34 76.23
N GLY A 406 -39.20 -31.35 76.86
CA GLY A 406 -38.94 -31.38 78.31
C GLY A 406 -37.47 -31.55 78.67
N GLY A 407 -37.07 -31.02 79.84
CA GLY A 407 -35.71 -31.10 80.36
C GLY A 407 -34.72 -30.21 79.58
N GLN A 408 -33.43 -30.56 79.63
CA GLN A 408 -32.34 -29.79 79.01
C GLN A 408 -32.51 -29.63 77.47
N GLU A 409 -33.18 -30.57 76.80
CA GLU A 409 -33.52 -30.44 75.37
C GLU A 409 -34.55 -29.33 75.12
N GLY A 410 -35.51 -29.15 76.04
CA GLY A 410 -36.52 -28.09 75.98
C GLY A 410 -35.92 -26.69 76.16
N GLU A 411 -34.93 -26.54 77.05
CA GLU A 411 -34.17 -25.30 77.23
C GLU A 411 -33.39 -24.93 75.97
N LEU A 412 -32.74 -25.92 75.33
CA LEU A 412 -32.01 -25.72 74.07
C LEU A 412 -32.96 -25.35 72.92
N ARG A 413 -34.14 -25.98 72.84
CA ARG A 413 -35.21 -25.63 71.89
C ARG A 413 -35.71 -24.20 72.10
N ALA A 414 -35.94 -23.79 73.35
CA ALA A 414 -36.35 -22.42 73.67
C ALA A 414 -35.28 -21.37 73.27
N ARG A 415 -33.99 -21.71 73.38
CA ARG A 415 -32.89 -20.87 72.89
C ARG A 415 -32.91 -20.72 71.36
N TYR A 416 -33.09 -21.81 70.61
CA TYR A 416 -33.18 -21.75 69.15
C TYR A 416 -34.40 -20.96 68.66
N VAL A 417 -35.56 -21.10 69.31
CA VAL A 417 -36.76 -20.29 68.98
C VAL A 417 -36.51 -18.80 69.19
N ARG A 418 -35.82 -18.41 70.27
CA ARG A 418 -35.44 -17.00 70.50
C ARG A 418 -34.48 -16.49 69.44
N GLN A 419 -33.42 -17.24 69.14
CA GLN A 419 -32.44 -16.89 68.10
C GLN A 419 -33.09 -16.80 66.71
N LEU A 420 -34.11 -17.62 66.42
CA LEU A 420 -34.90 -17.47 65.20
C LEU A 420 -35.69 -16.15 65.21
N GLY A 421 -36.39 -15.80 66.30
CA GLY A 421 -37.07 -14.50 66.43
C GLY A 421 -36.15 -13.31 66.20
N GLU A 422 -35.00 -13.27 66.89
CA GLU A 422 -33.96 -12.25 66.71
C GLU A 422 -33.45 -12.19 65.25
N SER A 423 -33.35 -13.34 64.56
CA SER A 423 -32.95 -13.38 63.16
C SER A 423 -34.02 -12.91 62.17
N GLU A 424 -35.31 -13.14 62.44
CA GLU A 424 -36.41 -12.62 61.62
C GLU A 424 -36.50 -11.09 61.76
N GLU A 425 -36.34 -10.55 62.97
CA GLU A 425 -36.25 -9.10 63.21
C GLU A 425 -35.06 -8.47 62.47
N ARG A 426 -33.89 -9.12 62.50
CA ARG A 426 -32.71 -8.66 61.75
C ARG A 426 -32.92 -8.74 60.23
N LEU A 427 -33.54 -9.80 59.73
CA LEU A 427 -33.88 -9.92 58.30
C LEU A 427 -34.83 -8.81 57.85
N ALA A 428 -35.90 -8.52 58.61
CA ALA A 428 -36.83 -7.44 58.30
C ALA A 428 -36.13 -6.07 58.26
N ALA A 429 -35.17 -5.82 59.17
CA ALA A 429 -34.36 -4.61 59.15
C ALA A 429 -33.44 -4.52 57.90
N LEU A 430 -32.79 -5.62 57.53
CA LEU A 430 -31.96 -5.71 56.32
C LEU A 430 -32.78 -5.53 55.03
N GLU A 431 -34.01 -6.03 54.99
CA GLU A 431 -34.92 -5.84 53.86
C GLU A 431 -35.35 -4.37 53.70
N ALA A 432 -35.69 -3.70 54.80
CA ALA A 432 -36.01 -2.27 54.79
C ALA A 432 -34.81 -1.40 54.37
N GLU A 433 -33.60 -1.73 54.85
CA GLU A 433 -32.36 -1.05 54.45
C GLU A 433 -32.05 -1.28 52.96
N ARG A 434 -32.16 -2.52 52.49
CA ARG A 434 -31.95 -2.88 51.08
C ARG A 434 -32.92 -2.13 50.16
N ALA A 435 -34.22 -2.13 50.47
CA ALA A 435 -35.22 -1.43 49.66
C ALA A 435 -34.89 0.07 49.54
N ARG A 436 -34.51 0.71 50.65
CA ARG A 436 -34.07 2.11 50.65
C ARG A 436 -32.83 2.35 49.79
N LEU A 437 -31.81 1.49 49.88
CA LEU A 437 -30.61 1.61 49.06
C LEU A 437 -30.87 1.34 47.57
N GLN A 438 -31.86 0.51 47.24
CA GLN A 438 -32.31 0.30 45.85
C GLN A 438 -33.02 1.56 45.30
N ASP A 439 -33.90 2.19 46.08
CA ASP A 439 -34.53 3.47 45.70
C ASP A 439 -33.48 4.60 45.54
N ASP A 440 -32.49 4.65 46.44
CA ASP A 440 -31.37 5.59 46.35
C ASP A 440 -30.51 5.34 45.10
N GLN A 441 -30.21 4.07 44.77
CA GLN A 441 -29.46 3.69 43.57
C GLN A 441 -30.22 4.02 42.28
N ALA A 442 -31.54 3.78 42.23
CA ALA A 442 -32.38 4.13 41.10
C ALA A 442 -32.43 5.66 40.88
N ARG A 443 -32.54 6.44 41.97
CA ARG A 443 -32.50 7.90 41.92
C ARG A 443 -31.17 8.41 41.38
N VAL A 444 -30.03 7.88 41.86
CA VAL A 444 -28.70 8.25 41.36
C VAL A 444 -28.54 7.89 39.87
N ALA A 445 -29.06 6.73 39.44
CA ALA A 445 -29.00 6.31 38.04
C ALA A 445 -29.76 7.26 37.09
N GLU A 446 -30.95 7.74 37.47
CA GLU A 446 -31.69 8.73 36.66
C GLU A 446 -30.99 10.11 36.63
N VAL A 447 -30.34 10.54 37.72
CA VAL A 447 -29.53 11.77 37.72
C VAL A 447 -28.32 11.63 36.79
N ILE A 448 -27.60 10.49 36.85
CA ILE A 448 -26.50 10.18 35.95
C ILE A 448 -26.96 10.25 34.49
N LYS A 449 -28.10 9.61 34.16
CA LYS A 449 -28.66 9.61 32.82
C LYS A 449 -29.04 11.01 32.33
N ALA A 450 -29.74 11.79 33.15
CA ALA A 450 -30.11 13.17 32.81
C ALA A 450 -28.87 14.06 32.60
N GLN A 451 -27.81 13.86 33.39
CA GLN A 451 -26.54 14.57 33.24
C GLN A 451 -25.80 14.15 31.96
N VAL A 452 -25.80 12.85 31.61
CA VAL A 452 -25.22 12.33 30.35
C VAL A 452 -25.94 12.90 29.13
N GLU A 453 -27.27 13.01 29.17
CA GLU A 453 -28.08 13.63 28.12
C GLU A 453 -27.81 15.14 28.01
N GLY A 454 -27.81 15.87 29.13
CA GLY A 454 -27.54 17.32 29.16
C GLY A 454 -26.09 17.71 28.84
N LEU A 455 -25.14 16.78 28.97
CA LEU A 455 -23.74 16.93 28.58
C LEU A 455 -23.47 16.72 27.08
N GLY A 456 -24.48 16.27 26.33
CA GLY A 456 -24.35 15.86 24.93
C GLY A 456 -25.09 16.74 23.91
N GLY A 457 -25.56 17.92 24.33
CA GLY A 457 -26.38 18.87 23.53
C GLY A 457 -25.77 20.25 23.39
#